data_AF-A0A2K2TS32-F1
#
_entry.id   AF-A0A2K2TS32-F1
#
_cell.length_a   1.000
_cell.length_b   1.000
_cell.length_c   1.000
_cell.angle_alpha   90.00
_cell.angle_beta   90.00
_cell.angle_gamma   90.00
#
_symmetry.space_group_name_H-M   'P 1'
#
loop_
_entity.id
_entity.type
_entity.pdbx_description
1 polymer ?
#
loop_
_entity_poly.entity_id
_entity_poly.type
_entity_poly.pdbx_seq_one_letter_code
_entity_poly.pdbx_strand_id
1 'polypeptide(L)'
;MEYIQGLTMGLAYVAPIGMQNLFIINTALERDHKRSALTAFIVIFFDITLAFACFFGIGAVIEHVKWLEMVILLAGSLIVTWIGIGLIRSKSSLETTSGQNMTVRKIIFSACVVTWFNPQAIIDGTMMLGAFRVSQNGSGYPFILGVASASCLWFSGLTLFVTMFSHKLNNRVLRAVNLICGCVIIFYGLKLFFTFVQSVF
;
A
#
# COMPACT_ATOMS: atom_id res chain seq x y z
N MET A 1 -27.85 0.85 -5.36
CA MET A 1 -26.85 1.93 -5.54
C MET A 1 -25.62 1.77 -4.64
N GLU A 2 -25.68 0.95 -3.59
CA GLU A 2 -24.57 0.71 -2.65
C GLU A 2 -23.26 0.25 -3.31
N TYR A 3 -23.33 -0.55 -4.38
CA TYR A 3 -22.13 -0.97 -5.12
C TYR A 3 -21.39 0.21 -5.77
N ILE A 4 -22.11 1.12 -6.43
CA ILE A 4 -21.50 2.29 -7.08
C ILE A 4 -20.93 3.25 -6.02
N GLN A 5 -21.62 3.39 -4.89
CA GLN A 5 -21.09 4.17 -3.76
C GLN A 5 -19.80 3.56 -3.21
N GLY A 6 -19.76 2.24 -3.00
CA GLY A 6 -18.57 1.51 -2.59
C GLY A 6 -17.43 1.64 -3.60
N LEU A 7 -17.73 1.57 -4.90
CA LEU A 7 -16.76 1.79 -5.97
C LEU A 7 -16.15 3.19 -5.92
N THR A 8 -16.99 4.23 -5.85
CA THR A 8 -16.53 5.63 -5.81
C THR A 8 -15.75 5.93 -4.53
N MET A 9 -16.20 5.43 -3.39
CA MET A 9 -15.50 5.60 -2.11
C MET A 9 -14.19 4.83 -2.07
N GLY A 10 -14.18 3.58 -2.54
CA GLY A 10 -12.96 2.80 -2.66
C GLY A 10 -11.93 3.50 -3.54
N LEU A 11 -12.34 4.06 -4.69
CA LEU A 11 -11.45 4.84 -5.53
C LEU A 11 -10.93 6.09 -4.81
N ALA A 12 -11.78 6.82 -4.09
CA ALA A 12 -11.36 8.00 -3.32
C ALA A 12 -10.40 7.65 -2.16
N TYR A 13 -10.51 6.45 -1.59
CA TYR A 13 -9.65 5.94 -0.52
C TYR A 13 -8.28 5.46 -1.04
N VAL A 14 -8.26 4.75 -2.17
CA VAL A 14 -7.03 4.12 -2.69
C VAL A 14 -6.24 5.06 -3.63
N ALA A 15 -6.90 6.01 -4.29
CA ALA A 15 -6.26 6.92 -5.25
C ALA A 15 -5.21 7.90 -4.67
N PRO A 16 -5.36 8.45 -3.44
CA PRO A 16 -4.36 9.34 -2.85
C PRO A 16 -2.96 8.72 -2.85
N ILE A 17 -1.94 9.52 -3.16
CA ILE A 17 -0.57 9.02 -3.31
C ILE A 17 -0.01 8.64 -1.93
N GLY A 18 -0.07 7.35 -1.63
CA GLY A 18 0.47 6.74 -0.42
C GLY A 18 1.62 5.77 -0.67
N MET A 19 2.07 5.15 0.42
CA MET A 19 3.15 4.16 0.42
C MET A 19 2.86 2.92 -0.46
N GLN A 20 1.61 2.44 -0.53
CA GLN A 20 1.21 1.35 -1.46
C GLN A 20 1.37 1.76 -2.93
N ASN A 21 0.91 2.98 -3.28
CA ASN A 21 1.01 3.51 -4.65
C ASN A 21 2.48 3.66 -5.08
N LEU A 22 3.34 4.19 -4.21
CA LEU A 22 4.79 4.30 -4.50
C LEU A 22 5.47 2.94 -4.66
N PHE A 23 5.09 1.96 -3.85
CA PHE A 23 5.62 0.60 -3.94
C PHE A 23 5.27 -0.07 -5.28
N ILE A 24 4.03 0.06 -5.74
CA ILE A 24 3.60 -0.45 -7.06
C ILE A 24 4.32 0.29 -8.17
N ILE A 25 4.40 1.62 -8.12
CA ILE A 25 5.07 2.42 -9.15
C ILE A 25 6.53 1.97 -9.28
N ASN A 26 7.26 1.88 -8.17
CA ASN A 26 8.66 1.47 -8.20
C ASN A 26 8.84 0.07 -8.80
N THR A 27 7.97 -0.87 -8.45
CA THR A 27 8.05 -2.23 -8.98
C THR A 27 7.65 -2.30 -10.45
N ALA A 28 6.66 -1.51 -10.88
CA ALA A 28 6.24 -1.41 -12.27
C ALA A 28 7.31 -0.78 -13.18
N LEU A 29 8.17 0.06 -12.61
CA LEU A 29 9.30 0.69 -13.30
C LEU A 29 10.48 -0.25 -13.58
N GLU A 30 10.56 -1.42 -12.93
CA GLU A 30 11.62 -2.42 -13.15
C GLU A 30 11.47 -3.19 -14.49
N ARG A 31 10.46 -2.87 -15.32
CA ARG A 31 10.22 -3.39 -16.68
C ARG A 31 9.95 -4.91 -16.82
N ASP A 32 9.89 -5.66 -15.72
CA ASP A 32 9.43 -7.05 -15.72
C ASP A 32 7.90 -7.10 -15.63
N HIS A 33 7.23 -7.20 -16.78
CA HIS A 33 5.77 -7.17 -16.88
C HIS A 33 5.10 -8.26 -16.04
N LYS A 34 5.72 -9.45 -15.92
CA LYS A 34 5.20 -10.55 -15.10
C LYS A 34 5.27 -10.21 -13.62
N ARG A 35 6.35 -9.57 -13.18
CA ARG A 35 6.50 -9.13 -11.79
C ARG A 35 5.65 -7.92 -11.44
N SER A 36 5.49 -6.97 -12.34
CA SER A 36 4.58 -5.84 -12.16
C SER A 36 3.16 -6.34 -11.94
N ALA A 37 2.70 -7.29 -12.77
CA ALA A 37 1.39 -7.91 -12.62
C ALA A 37 1.27 -8.72 -11.32
N LEU A 38 2.29 -9.50 -10.95
CA LEU A 38 2.31 -10.25 -9.70
C LEU A 38 2.25 -9.32 -8.47
N THR A 39 2.98 -8.21 -8.51
CA THR A 39 3.01 -7.22 -7.42
C THR A 39 1.67 -6.52 -7.28
N ALA A 40 1.06 -6.11 -8.39
CA ALA A 40 -0.29 -5.56 -8.39
C ALA A 40 -1.30 -6.54 -7.77
N PHE A 41 -1.24 -7.82 -8.16
CA PHE A 41 -2.11 -8.85 -7.60
C PHE A 41 -1.93 -9.02 -6.08
N ILE A 42 -0.68 -9.06 -5.60
CA ILE A 42 -0.37 -9.18 -4.18
C ILE A 42 -0.87 -7.96 -3.40
N VAL A 43 -0.68 -6.75 -3.92
CA VAL A 43 -1.15 -5.52 -3.27
C VAL A 43 -2.66 -5.46 -3.27
N ILE A 44 -3.33 -5.78 -4.39
CA ILE A 44 -4.80 -5.89 -4.47
C ILE A 44 -5.32 -6.87 -3.41
N PHE A 45 -4.68 -8.04 -3.29
CA PHE A 45 -5.06 -9.03 -2.29
C PHE A 45 -4.98 -8.45 -0.87
N PHE A 46 -3.83 -7.87 -0.49
CA PHE A 46 -3.68 -7.29 0.84
C PHE A 46 -4.64 -6.12 1.09
N ASP A 47 -4.84 -5.26 0.10
CA ASP A 47 -5.73 -4.11 0.19
C ASP A 47 -7.19 -4.53 0.37
N ILE A 48 -7.66 -5.52 -0.40
CA ILE A 48 -9.00 -6.09 -0.23
C ILE A 48 -9.13 -6.71 1.15
N THR A 49 -8.16 -7.52 1.60
CA THR A 49 -8.24 -8.15 2.94
C THR A 49 -8.30 -7.10 4.05
N LEU A 50 -7.54 -6.00 3.93
CA LEU A 50 -7.58 -4.90 4.88
C LEU A 50 -8.92 -4.14 4.82
N ALA A 51 -9.42 -3.84 3.62
CA ALA A 51 -10.71 -3.17 3.42
C ALA A 51 -11.86 -3.97 4.05
N PHE A 52 -11.86 -5.29 3.86
CA PHE A 52 -12.81 -6.20 4.53
C PHE A 52 -12.66 -6.12 6.06
N ALA A 53 -11.43 -6.17 6.57
CA ALA A 53 -11.19 -6.10 8.00
C ALA A 53 -11.66 -4.75 8.60
N CYS A 54 -11.37 -3.63 7.96
CA CYS A 54 -11.83 -2.30 8.34
C CYS A 54 -13.37 -2.20 8.28
N PHE A 55 -13.99 -2.73 7.23
CA PHE A 55 -15.45 -2.73 7.05
C PHE A 55 -16.18 -3.56 8.11
N PHE A 56 -15.58 -4.66 8.58
CA PHE A 56 -16.12 -5.48 9.67
C PHE A 56 -15.63 -5.07 11.07
N GLY A 57 -14.88 -3.97 11.18
CA GLY A 57 -14.59 -3.32 12.46
C GLY A 57 -13.28 -3.69 13.14
N ILE A 58 -12.28 -4.19 12.42
CA ILE A 58 -10.97 -4.51 13.00
C ILE A 58 -10.28 -3.28 13.61
N GLY A 59 -10.51 -2.07 13.07
CA GLY A 59 -9.92 -0.86 13.64
C GLY A 59 -10.48 -0.52 15.02
N ALA A 60 -11.75 -0.84 15.31
CA ALA A 60 -12.29 -0.69 16.66
C ALA A 60 -11.59 -1.62 17.65
N VAL A 61 -11.23 -2.84 17.21
CA VAL A 61 -10.42 -3.77 18.02
C VAL A 61 -9.02 -3.20 18.26
N ILE A 62 -8.40 -2.61 17.24
CA ILE A 62 -7.05 -2.02 17.35
C ILE A 62 -7.05 -0.79 18.26
N GLU A 63 -8.06 0.09 18.18
CA GLU A 63 -8.23 1.23 19.09
C GLU A 63 -8.43 0.80 20.55
N HIS A 64 -9.15 -0.31 20.79
CA HIS A 64 -9.34 -0.83 22.15
C HIS A 64 -8.12 -1.57 22.69
N VAL A 65 -7.26 -2.11 21.82
CA VAL A 65 -6.10 -2.92 22.20
C VAL A 65 -4.79 -2.17 21.92
N LYS A 66 -4.50 -1.19 22.79
CA LYS A 66 -3.32 -0.31 22.68
C LYS A 66 -1.97 -1.03 22.47
N TRP A 67 -1.77 -2.19 23.08
CA TRP A 67 -0.50 -2.93 22.89
C TRP A 67 -0.33 -3.46 21.47
N LEU A 68 -1.43 -3.83 20.80
CA LEU A 68 -1.41 -4.29 19.42
C LEU A 68 -1.08 -3.14 18.46
N GLU A 69 -1.69 -1.97 18.69
CA GLU A 69 -1.36 -0.73 17.97
C GLU A 69 0.13 -0.39 18.10
N MET A 70 0.68 -0.45 19.33
CA MET A 70 2.10 -0.19 19.60
C MET A 70 3.03 -1.15 18.83
N VAL A 71 2.73 -2.45 18.83
CA VAL A 71 3.52 -3.45 18.08
C VAL A 71 3.47 -3.20 16.58
N ILE A 72 2.29 -2.88 16.05
CA ILE A 72 2.10 -2.57 14.63
C ILE A 72 2.89 -1.32 14.22
N LEU A 73 2.80 -0.24 15.00
CA LEU A 73 3.53 1.00 14.78
C LEU A 73 5.05 0.79 14.79
N LEU A 74 5.58 0.09 15.81
CA LEU A 74 7.00 -0.16 15.94
C LEU A 74 7.53 -1.06 14.82
N ALA A 75 6.90 -2.22 14.58
CA ALA A 75 7.32 -3.15 13.54
C ALA A 75 7.20 -2.53 12.14
N GLY A 76 6.08 -1.86 11.86
CA GLY A 76 5.83 -1.16 10.59
C GLY A 76 6.89 -0.09 10.34
N SER A 77 7.17 0.77 11.32
CA SER A 77 8.16 1.85 11.17
C SER A 77 9.56 1.35 10.80
N LEU A 78 10.05 0.30 11.49
CA LEU A 78 11.39 -0.25 11.25
C LEU A 78 11.50 -0.86 9.85
N ILE A 79 10.49 -1.64 9.45
CA ILE A 79 10.50 -2.34 8.16
C ILE A 79 10.29 -1.36 6.99
N VAL A 80 9.35 -0.43 7.10
CA VAL A 80 9.08 0.58 6.07
C VAL A 80 10.34 1.43 5.83
N THR A 81 11.00 1.86 6.91
CA THR A 81 12.27 2.58 6.82
C THR A 81 13.36 1.75 6.13
N TRP A 82 13.47 0.46 6.47
CA TRP A 82 14.41 -0.46 5.82
C TRP A 82 14.16 -0.64 4.31
N ILE A 83 12.89 -0.72 3.90
CA ILE A 83 12.49 -0.77 2.48
C ILE A 83 12.89 0.52 1.77
N GLY A 84 12.58 1.67 2.36
CA GLY A 84 12.93 2.98 1.80
C GLY A 84 14.45 3.16 1.63
N ILE A 85 15.25 2.71 2.60
CA ILE A 85 16.72 2.69 2.49
C ILE A 85 17.17 1.78 1.34
N GLY A 86 16.53 0.61 1.19
CA GLY A 86 16.79 -0.31 0.08
C GLY A 86 16.54 0.32 -1.29
N LEU A 87 15.48 1.12 -1.43
CA LEU A 87 15.15 1.84 -2.65
C LEU A 87 16.19 2.91 -3.00
N ILE A 88 16.60 3.72 -2.02
CA ILE A 88 17.66 4.73 -2.20
C ILE A 88 18.99 4.09 -2.59
N ARG A 89 19.30 2.92 -2.01
CA ARG A 89 20.54 2.17 -2.29
C ARG A 89 20.49 1.36 -3.59
N SER A 90 19.34 1.26 -4.25
CA SER A 90 19.24 0.53 -5.52
C SER A 90 20.10 1.20 -6.60
N LYS A 91 21.06 0.45 -7.15
CA LYS A 91 21.77 0.87 -8.37
C LYS A 91 20.85 0.56 -9.55
N SER A 92 20.16 1.58 -10.06
CA SER A 92 19.42 1.48 -11.32
C SER A 92 20.39 1.46 -12.51
N SER A 93 21.04 0.31 -12.75
CA SER A 93 21.85 0.08 -13.95
C SER A 93 21.01 -0.63 -15.01
N LEU A 94 20.97 -0.07 -16.23
CA LEU A 94 20.42 -0.75 -17.42
C LEU A 94 21.27 -1.96 -17.84
N GLU A 95 22.45 -2.15 -17.22
CA GLU A 95 23.46 -3.11 -17.67
C GLU A 95 23.72 -4.29 -16.72
N THR A 96 22.98 -4.42 -15.61
CA THR A 96 23.14 -5.60 -14.74
C THR A 96 22.19 -6.71 -15.14
N THR A 97 22.55 -7.41 -16.21
CA THR A 97 22.40 -8.86 -16.27
C THR A 97 23.09 -9.42 -15.01
N SER A 98 22.34 -10.07 -14.11
CA SER A 98 22.73 -10.66 -12.80
C SER A 98 22.25 -9.91 -11.55
N GLY A 99 21.02 -10.22 -11.11
CA GLY A 99 20.90 -10.79 -9.76
C GLY A 99 20.69 -9.89 -8.54
N GLN A 100 20.03 -8.74 -8.63
CA GLN A 100 19.29 -8.19 -7.47
C GLN A 100 17.82 -7.95 -7.80
N ASN A 101 17.22 -9.01 -8.32
CA ASN A 101 15.77 -9.12 -8.42
C ASN A 101 15.18 -9.20 -7.01
N MET A 102 14.31 -8.27 -6.62
CA MET A 102 13.52 -8.42 -5.40
C MET A 102 12.79 -9.77 -5.46
N THR A 103 13.14 -10.67 -4.54
CA THR A 103 12.50 -11.98 -4.46
C THR A 103 11.00 -11.80 -4.22
N VAL A 104 10.16 -12.66 -4.81
CA VAL A 104 8.70 -12.66 -4.60
C VAL A 104 8.34 -12.61 -3.10
N ARG A 105 9.11 -13.31 -2.27
CA ARG A 105 8.97 -13.27 -0.80
C ARG A 105 9.11 -11.86 -0.22
N LYS A 106 10.05 -11.06 -0.72
CA LYS A 106 10.25 -9.67 -0.30
C LYS A 106 9.10 -8.79 -0.78
N ILE A 107 8.56 -9.02 -1.97
CA ILE A 107 7.39 -8.30 -2.49
C ILE A 107 6.16 -8.57 -1.61
N ILE A 108 5.88 -9.84 -1.30
CA ILE A 108 4.78 -10.25 -0.42
C ILE A 108 4.92 -9.58 0.95
N PHE A 109 6.11 -9.68 1.55
CA PHE A 109 6.36 -9.10 2.86
C PHE A 109 6.23 -7.58 2.86
N SER A 110 6.80 -6.90 1.86
CA SER A 110 6.68 -5.45 1.72
C SER A 110 5.23 -5.01 1.51
N ALA A 111 4.48 -5.67 0.63
CA ALA A 111 3.07 -5.35 0.40
C ALA A 111 2.22 -5.55 1.66
N CYS A 112 2.45 -6.66 2.38
CA CYS A 112 1.82 -6.92 3.67
C CYS A 112 2.12 -5.80 4.67
N VAL A 113 3.39 -5.46 4.86
CA VAL A 113 3.81 -4.41 5.80
C VAL A 113 3.24 -3.05 5.43
N VAL A 114 3.32 -2.69 4.15
CA VAL A 114 2.86 -1.40 3.66
C VAL A 114 1.33 -1.25 3.77
N THR A 115 0.60 -2.36 3.84
CA THR A 115 -0.86 -2.39 3.92
C THR A 115 -1.32 -2.60 5.36
N TRP A 116 -1.02 -3.77 5.94
CA TRP A 116 -1.48 -4.20 7.26
C TRP A 116 -0.71 -3.60 8.43
N PHE A 117 0.55 -3.23 8.25
CA PHE A 117 1.34 -2.59 9.30
C PHE A 117 1.35 -1.06 9.18
N ASN A 118 0.43 -0.52 8.38
CA ASN A 118 0.19 0.91 8.27
C ASN A 118 -1.02 1.30 9.12
N PRO A 119 -0.83 1.70 10.39
CA PRO A 119 -1.94 2.06 11.28
C PRO A 119 -2.75 3.23 10.75
N GLN A 120 -2.14 4.13 9.97
CA GLN A 120 -2.89 5.18 9.28
C GLN A 120 -3.92 4.60 8.32
N ALA A 121 -3.56 3.59 7.51
CA ALA A 121 -4.49 2.94 6.60
C ALA A 121 -5.60 2.19 7.34
N ILE A 122 -5.29 1.58 8.48
CA ILE A 122 -6.28 0.92 9.33
C ILE A 122 -7.27 1.95 9.89
N ILE A 123 -6.79 3.07 10.42
CA ILE A 123 -7.61 4.13 11.00
C ILE A 123 -8.47 4.77 9.92
N ASP A 124 -7.86 5.23 8.83
CA ASP A 124 -8.58 5.88 7.72
C ASP A 124 -9.61 4.93 7.10
N GLY A 125 -9.23 3.67 6.89
CA GLY A 125 -10.10 2.63 6.38
C GLY A 125 -11.25 2.30 7.34
N THR A 126 -10.99 2.23 8.65
CA THR A 126 -12.03 1.93 9.65
C THR A 126 -12.97 3.10 9.83
N MET A 127 -12.46 4.33 9.88
CA MET A 127 -13.28 5.53 9.97
C MET A 127 -14.18 5.66 8.74
N MET A 128 -13.65 5.45 7.53
CA MET A 128 -14.43 5.64 6.31
C MET A 128 -15.34 4.46 6.00
N LEU A 129 -14.82 3.23 5.97
CA LEU A 129 -15.57 2.02 5.60
C LEU A 129 -16.45 1.53 6.76
N GLY A 130 -15.96 1.63 8.00
CA GLY A 130 -16.70 1.25 9.20
C GLY A 130 -17.87 2.21 9.49
N ALA A 131 -17.69 3.53 9.35
CA ALA A 131 -18.81 4.47 9.49
C ALA A 131 -19.91 4.21 8.45
N PHE A 132 -19.52 3.85 7.22
CA PHE A 132 -20.47 3.42 6.19
C PHE A 132 -21.18 2.11 6.52
N ARG A 133 -20.48 1.15 7.14
CA ARG A 133 -21.12 -0.09 7.60
C ARG A 133 -22.22 0.18 8.64
N VAL A 134 -21.99 1.13 9.54
CA VAL A 134 -22.93 1.51 10.62
C VAL A 134 -24.13 2.30 10.07
N SER A 135 -23.95 3.13 9.04
CA SER A 135 -25.03 3.92 8.43
C SER A 135 -25.93 3.11 7.48
N GLN A 136 -25.55 1.87 7.15
CA GLN A 136 -26.28 1.00 6.23
C GLN A 136 -27.29 0.11 6.97
N ASN A 137 -28.55 0.12 6.52
CA ASN A 137 -29.63 -0.71 7.06
C ASN A 137 -29.61 -2.17 6.56
N GLY A 138 -28.72 -2.51 5.62
CA GLY A 138 -28.63 -3.81 4.96
C GLY A 138 -27.36 -4.60 5.29
N SER A 139 -27.11 -5.66 4.51
CA SER A 139 -25.96 -6.56 4.70
C SER A 139 -24.60 -5.92 4.37
N GLY A 140 -24.58 -4.84 3.58
CA GLY A 140 -23.35 -4.13 3.20
C GLY A 140 -22.47 -4.86 2.19
N TYR A 141 -22.83 -6.09 1.78
CA TYR A 141 -22.07 -6.86 0.80
C TYR A 141 -21.91 -6.16 -0.56
N PRO A 142 -22.95 -5.51 -1.13
CA PRO A 142 -22.79 -4.81 -2.41
C PRO A 142 -21.78 -3.67 -2.31
N PHE A 143 -21.73 -2.97 -1.18
CA PHE A 143 -20.79 -1.88 -0.93
C PHE A 143 -19.34 -2.37 -0.86
N ILE A 144 -19.04 -3.37 -0.04
CA ILE A 144 -17.66 -3.87 0.11
C ILE A 144 -17.15 -4.55 -1.17
N LEU A 145 -18.04 -5.17 -1.96
CA LEU A 145 -17.71 -5.65 -3.30
C LEU A 145 -17.37 -4.49 -4.26
N GLY A 146 -18.07 -3.36 -4.14
CA GLY A 146 -17.73 -2.14 -4.87
C GLY A 146 -16.34 -1.60 -4.51
N VAL A 147 -16.01 -1.56 -3.22
CA VAL A 147 -14.68 -1.18 -2.73
C VAL A 147 -13.60 -2.14 -3.24
N ALA A 148 -13.84 -3.45 -3.20
CA ALA A 148 -12.91 -4.44 -3.73
C ALA A 148 -12.67 -4.27 -5.24
N SER A 149 -13.73 -4.01 -6.01
CA SER A 149 -13.63 -3.69 -7.43
C SER A 149 -12.83 -2.41 -7.68
N ALA A 150 -12.97 -1.39 -6.81
CA ALA A 150 -12.19 -0.16 -6.89
C ALA A 150 -10.69 -0.43 -6.74
N SER A 151 -10.29 -1.23 -5.75
CA SER A 151 -8.89 -1.64 -5.54
C SER A 151 -8.34 -2.38 -6.76
N CYS A 152 -9.10 -3.32 -7.31
CA CYS A 152 -8.74 -4.04 -8.53
C CYS A 152 -8.53 -3.09 -9.72
N LEU A 153 -9.48 -2.19 -9.98
CA LEU A 153 -9.43 -1.24 -11.09
C LEU A 153 -8.26 -0.27 -10.94
N TRP A 154 -8.09 0.31 -9.75
CA TRP A 154 -7.06 1.30 -9.50
C TRP A 154 -5.66 0.72 -9.62
N PHE A 155 -5.35 -0.34 -8.87
CA PHE A 155 -3.99 -0.88 -8.85
C PHE A 155 -3.60 -1.56 -10.16
N SER A 156 -4.55 -2.22 -10.84
CA SER A 156 -4.30 -2.75 -12.18
C SER A 156 -4.09 -1.62 -13.19
N GLY A 157 -4.94 -0.58 -13.16
CA GLY A 157 -4.84 0.59 -14.02
C GLY A 157 -3.52 1.35 -13.82
N LEU A 158 -3.14 1.60 -12.56
CA LEU A 158 -1.88 2.25 -12.19
C LEU A 158 -0.68 1.44 -12.67
N THR A 159 -0.69 0.12 -12.45
CA THR A 159 0.40 -0.76 -12.89
C THR A 159 0.53 -0.78 -14.41
N LEU A 160 -0.58 -0.90 -15.13
CA LEU A 160 -0.60 -0.86 -16.59
C LEU A 160 -0.10 0.49 -17.12
N PHE A 161 -0.57 1.59 -16.53
CA PHE A 161 -0.15 2.94 -16.89
C PHE A 161 1.36 3.12 -16.69
N VAL A 162 1.88 2.81 -15.51
CA VAL A 162 3.31 2.94 -15.22
C VAL A 162 4.16 2.03 -16.12
N THR A 163 3.73 0.78 -16.33
CA THR A 163 4.45 -0.18 -17.18
C THR A 163 4.50 0.30 -18.63
N MET A 164 3.39 0.81 -19.18
CA MET A 164 3.31 1.34 -20.54
C MET A 164 4.24 2.54 -20.77
N PHE A 165 4.36 3.43 -19.77
CA PHE A 165 5.23 4.60 -19.85
C PHE A 165 6.68 4.32 -19.43
N SER A 166 6.96 3.20 -18.73
CA SER A 166 8.29 2.83 -18.24
C SER A 166 9.35 2.75 -19.34
N HIS A 167 8.94 2.38 -20.57
CA HIS A 167 9.82 2.27 -21.73
C HIS A 167 10.33 3.63 -22.22
N LYS A 168 9.63 4.73 -21.91
CA LYS A 168 10.04 6.10 -22.25
C LYS A 168 10.99 6.71 -21.21
N LEU A 169 11.19 6.05 -20.07
CA LEU A 169 12.01 6.58 -18.97
C LEU A 169 13.48 6.17 -19.12
N ASN A 170 14.38 7.14 -18.99
CA ASN A 170 15.82 6.90 -18.97
C ASN A 170 16.29 6.54 -17.55
N ASN A 171 17.47 5.94 -17.42
CA ASN A 171 18.08 5.53 -16.15
C ASN A 171 18.18 6.62 -15.09
N ARG A 172 18.46 7.86 -15.51
CA ARG A 172 18.48 8.99 -14.58
C ARG A 172 17.10 9.25 -13.96
N VAL A 173 16.04 9.10 -14.75
CA VAL A 173 14.67 9.30 -14.29
C VAL A 173 14.24 8.17 -13.38
N LEU A 174 14.55 6.91 -13.73
CA LEU A 174 14.32 5.76 -12.85
C LEU A 174 15.03 5.94 -11.50
N ARG A 175 16.30 6.37 -11.52
CA ARG A 175 17.05 6.65 -10.29
C ARG A 175 16.43 7.77 -9.47
N ALA A 176 15.99 8.85 -10.12
CA ALA A 176 15.32 9.96 -9.45
C ALA A 176 14.00 9.51 -8.82
N VAL A 177 13.20 8.69 -9.52
CA VAL A 177 11.97 8.13 -8.97
C VAL A 177 12.25 7.20 -7.79
N ASN A 178 13.22 6.28 -7.88
CA ASN A 178 13.59 5.40 -6.77
C ASN A 178 14.07 6.19 -5.54
N LEU A 179 14.84 7.27 -5.77
CA LEU A 179 15.29 8.17 -4.71
C LEU A 179 14.11 8.90 -4.05
N ILE A 180 13.21 9.48 -4.85
CA ILE A 180 12.03 10.20 -4.34
C ILE A 180 11.12 9.22 -3.58
N CYS A 181 10.80 8.07 -4.16
CA CYS A 181 9.97 7.04 -3.52
C CYS A 181 10.62 6.56 -2.22
N GLY A 182 11.92 6.27 -2.24
CA GLY A 182 12.68 5.86 -1.06
C GLY A 182 12.66 6.92 0.03
N CYS A 183 12.89 8.19 -0.29
CA CYS A 183 12.82 9.30 0.65
C CYS A 183 11.42 9.45 1.26
N VAL A 184 10.36 9.38 0.44
CA VAL A 184 8.98 9.47 0.92
C VAL A 184 8.63 8.27 1.81
N ILE A 185 9.03 7.05 1.44
CA ILE A 185 8.81 5.84 2.24
C ILE A 185 9.57 5.93 3.57
N ILE A 186 10.81 6.40 3.59
CA ILE A 186 11.56 6.63 4.83
C ILE A 186 10.85 7.68 5.68
N PHE A 187 10.39 8.78 5.08
CA PHE A 187 9.63 9.80 5.80
C PHE A 187 8.38 9.21 6.47
N TYR A 188 7.61 8.38 5.77
CA TYR A 188 6.49 7.66 6.36
C TYR A 188 6.91 6.71 7.49
N GLY A 189 7.99 5.95 7.30
CA GLY A 189 8.55 5.09 8.34
C GLY A 189 8.94 5.86 9.61
N LEU A 190 9.59 7.02 9.46
CA LEU A 190 9.92 7.91 10.56
C LEU A 190 8.68 8.54 11.20
N LYS A 191 7.68 8.93 10.41
CA LYS A 191 6.39 9.42 10.94
C LYS A 191 5.72 8.36 11.81
N LEU A 192 5.65 7.12 11.34
CA LEU A 192 5.11 5.99 12.11
C LEU A 192 5.89 5.77 13.42
N PHE A 193 7.21 5.88 13.38
CA PHE A 193 8.04 5.78 14.59
C PHE A 193 7.77 6.94 15.57
N PHE A 194 7.57 8.15 15.07
CA PHE A 194 7.22 9.29 15.91
C PHE A 194 5.85 9.11 16.57
N THR A 195 4.86 8.63 15.80
CA THR A 195 3.54 8.25 16.33
C THR A 195 3.64 7.14 17.38
N PHE A 196 4.53 6.15 17.18
CA PHE A 196 4.84 5.16 18.22
C PHE A 196 5.34 5.82 19.51
N VAL A 197 6.36 6.68 19.42
CA VAL A 197 6.93 7.35 20.60
C VAL A 197 5.87 8.16 21.36
N GLN A 198 5.01 8.90 20.66
CA GLN A 198 3.90 9.65 21.28
C GLN A 198 2.80 8.76 21.89
N SER A 199 2.63 7.54 21.40
CA SER A 199 1.66 6.58 21.95
C SER A 199 2.19 5.92 23.23
N VAL A 200 3.51 5.80 23.37
CA VAL A 200 4.19 5.20 24.54
C VAL A 200 4.46 6.20 25.67
N PHE A 201 4.81 7.45 25.35
CA PHE A 201 5.21 8.50 26.30
C PHE A 201 4.24 9.67 26.31
#